data_AF-A0A1F2TPD6-F1
#
_entry.id   AF-A0A1F2TPD6-F1
#
_cell.length_a   1.000
_cell.length_b   1.000
_cell.length_c   1.000
_cell.angle_alpha   90.00
_cell.angle_beta   90.00
_cell.angle_gamma   90.00
#
_symmetry.space_group_name_H-M   'P 1'
#
loop_
_entity.id
_entity.type
_entity.pdbx_description
1 polymer ?
#
loop_
_entity_poly.entity_id
_entity_poly.type
_entity_poly.pdbx_seq_one_letter_code
_entity_poly.pdbx_strand_id
1 'polypeptide(L)'
;MDNPAMNAIELIGDIDDQHQLHAQVPKELPTGQVRLIVLLSGEDEAGLMWAHGIAAEWSAQLQDPREDIYTLDNGRPVNAPR
;
A
#
# COMPACT_ATOMS: atom_id res chain seq x y z
N MET A 1 -31.06 -2.97 -11.35
CA MET A 1 -30.42 -4.29 -11.27
C MET A 1 -29.83 -4.39 -9.89
N ASP A 2 -30.51 -5.13 -9.01
CA ASP A 2 -30.05 -5.35 -7.64
C ASP A 2 -28.71 -6.08 -7.69
N ASN A 3 -27.66 -5.43 -7.21
CA ASN A 3 -26.39 -6.10 -6.99
C ASN A 3 -26.61 -7.05 -5.80
N PRO A 4 -26.55 -8.39 -5.98
CA PRO A 4 -26.73 -9.30 -4.85
C PRO A 4 -25.74 -8.91 -3.76
N ALA A 5 -26.17 -8.93 -2.50
CA ALA A 5 -25.33 -8.62 -1.36
C ALA A 5 -24.10 -9.55 -1.39
N MET A 6 -22.95 -8.99 -1.79
CA MET A 6 -21.68 -9.73 -1.85
C MET A 6 -20.99 -9.63 -0.49
N ASN A 7 -20.74 -10.78 0.13
CA ASN A 7 -19.90 -10.88 1.31
C ASN A 7 -18.45 -11.11 0.87
N ALA A 8 -17.54 -10.26 1.34
CA ALA A 8 -16.11 -10.42 1.10
C ALA A 8 -15.52 -11.42 2.10
N ILE A 9 -14.68 -12.32 1.59
CA ILE A 9 -13.92 -13.29 2.38
C ILE A 9 -12.46 -13.10 1.99
N GLU A 10 -11.59 -12.93 2.99
CA GLU A 10 -10.15 -12.85 2.76
C GLU A 10 -9.59 -14.25 2.51
N LEU A 11 -8.87 -14.41 1.39
CA LEU A 11 -8.14 -15.62 1.06
C LEU A 11 -6.66 -15.25 0.98
N ILE A 12 -5.82 -16.07 1.62
CA ILE A 12 -4.37 -15.94 1.50
C ILE A 12 -3.93 -16.73 0.26
N GLY A 13 -3.16 -16.07 -0.58
CA GLY A 13 -2.62 -16.64 -1.81
C GLY A 13 -1.30 -15.97 -2.18
N ASP A 14 -0.61 -16.56 -3.14
CA ASP A 14 0.66 -16.09 -3.66
C ASP A 14 0.57 -15.90 -5.18
N ILE A 15 1.39 -14.98 -5.70
CA ILE A 15 1.61 -14.85 -7.14
C ILE A 15 2.98 -15.48 -7.41
N ASP A 16 3.00 -16.54 -8.20
CA ASP A 16 4.24 -17.25 -8.53
C ASP A 16 5.09 -16.52 -9.59
N ASP A 17 6.29 -17.05 -9.86
CA ASP A 17 7.22 -16.48 -10.85
C ASP A 17 6.66 -16.51 -12.29
N GLN A 18 5.71 -17.39 -12.55
CA GLN A 18 4.97 -17.52 -13.80
C GLN A 18 3.77 -16.55 -13.88
N HIS A 19 3.64 -15.64 -12.91
CA HIS A 19 2.57 -14.65 -12.79
C HIS A 19 1.18 -15.27 -12.66
N GLN A 20 1.09 -16.42 -11.99
CA GLN A 20 -0.16 -17.10 -11.70
C GLN A 20 -0.55 -16.87 -10.24
N LEU A 21 -1.82 -16.49 -10.01
CA LEU A 21 -2.37 -16.36 -8.67
C LEU A 21 -2.82 -17.73 -8.16
N HIS A 22 -2.22 -18.18 -7.07
CA HIS A 22 -2.60 -19.38 -6.35
C HIS A 22 -3.28 -18.99 -5.05
N ALA A 23 -4.46 -19.54 -4.78
CA ALA A 23 -5.16 -19.36 -3.52
C ALA A 23 -5.88 -20.66 -3.14
N GLN A 24 -5.83 -21.04 -1.88
CA GLN A 24 -6.57 -22.19 -1.39
C GLN A 24 -7.99 -21.76 -1.02
N VAL A 25 -8.97 -22.34 -1.70
CA VAL A 25 -10.39 -22.09 -1.44
C VAL A 25 -10.91 -23.17 -0.47
N PRO A 26 -11.38 -22.80 0.74
CA PRO A 26 -11.98 -23.75 1.67
C PRO A 26 -13.19 -24.46 1.07
N LYS A 27 -13.40 -25.73 1.44
CA LYS A 27 -14.49 -26.57 0.89
C LYS A 27 -15.88 -26.10 1.28
N GLU A 28 -15.96 -25.27 2.31
CA GLU A 28 -17.18 -24.70 2.85
C GLU A 28 -17.72 -23.56 1.96
N LEU A 29 -16.90 -23.03 1.05
CA LEU A 29 -17.34 -21.98 0.13
C LEU A 29 -18.15 -22.56 -1.03
N PRO A 30 -19.28 -21.91 -1.39
CA PRO A 30 -20.13 -22.37 -2.49
C PRO A 30 -19.39 -22.28 -3.82
N THR A 31 -19.61 -23.27 -4.70
CA THR A 31 -19.08 -23.25 -6.06
C THR A 31 -19.78 -22.18 -6.89
N GLY A 32 -19.03 -21.37 -7.63
CA GLY A 32 -19.59 -20.36 -8.51
C GLY A 32 -18.57 -19.33 -8.97
N GLN A 33 -19.03 -18.37 -9.76
CA GLN A 33 -18.22 -17.22 -10.13
C GLN A 33 -17.99 -16.34 -8.90
N VAL A 34 -16.75 -15.91 -8.71
CA VAL A 34 -16.35 -14.99 -7.64
C VAL A 34 -15.61 -13.79 -8.23
N ARG A 35 -15.60 -12.68 -7.49
CA ARG A 35 -14.80 -11.50 -7.80
C ARG A 35 -13.54 -11.52 -6.93
N LEU A 36 -12.36 -11.41 -7.56
CA LEU A 36 -11.10 -11.30 -6.85
C LEU A 36 -10.65 -9.83 -6.76
N ILE A 37 -10.05 -9.48 -5.63
CA ILE A 37 -9.39 -8.19 -5.38
C ILE A 37 -7.98 -8.51 -4.88
N VAL A 38 -6.95 -8.02 -5.56
CA VAL A 38 -5.54 -8.20 -5.18
C VAL A 38 -5.06 -6.89 -4.55
N LEU A 39 -4.53 -6.98 -3.33
CA LEU A 39 -3.89 -5.88 -2.62
C LEU A 39 -2.39 -6.16 -2.58
N LEU A 40 -1.60 -5.26 -3.16
CA LEU A 40 -0.14 -5.33 -3.09
C LEU A 40 0.31 -4.29 -2.07
N SER A 41 1.24 -4.67 -1.19
CA SER A 41 1.96 -3.70 -0.36
C SER A 41 2.70 -2.74 -1.31
N GLY A 42 2.43 -1.44 -1.21
CA GLY A 42 3.19 -0.48 -1.98
C GLY A 42 4.64 -0.50 -1.52
N GLU A 43 5.58 -0.85 -2.40
CA GLU A 43 7.03 -0.68 -2.16
C GLU A 43 7.36 0.74 -1.69
N ASP A 44 6.51 1.71 -2.05
CA ASP A 44 6.68 3.12 -1.73
C ASP A 44 6.24 3.50 -0.30
N GLU A 45 5.39 2.74 0.39
CA GLU A 45 4.89 3.17 1.70
C GLU A 45 5.97 3.08 2.80
N ALA A 46 6.74 2.00 2.82
CA ALA A 46 7.82 1.84 3.79
C ALA A 46 8.95 2.86 3.55
N GLY A 47 9.29 3.11 2.27
CA GLY A 47 10.27 4.12 1.87
C GLY A 47 9.82 5.54 2.23
N LEU A 48 8.57 5.89 1.94
CA LEU A 48 7.98 7.18 2.29
C LEU A 48 7.89 7.38 3.81
N MET A 49 7.48 6.35 4.57
CA MET A 49 7.42 6.43 6.03
C MET A 49 8.80 6.66 6.65
N TRP A 50 9.83 5.98 6.15
CA TRP A 50 11.20 6.18 6.62
C TRP A 50 11.71 7.59 6.30
N ALA A 51 11.51 8.06 5.06
CA ALA A 51 11.90 9.42 4.65
C ALA A 51 11.19 10.51 5.48
N HIS A 52 9.90 10.30 5.79
CA HIS A 52 9.12 11.20 6.63
C HIS A 52 9.66 11.28 8.06
N GLY A 53 10.04 10.14 8.65
CA GLY A 53 10.64 10.08 9.99
C GLY A 53 11.97 10.82 10.08
N ILE A 54 12.86 10.64 9.09
CA ILE A 54 14.15 11.36 9.05
C ILE A 54 13.94 12.87 8.88
N ALA A 55 13.06 13.28 7.97
CA ALA A 55 12.78 14.70 7.74
C ALA A 55 12.21 15.39 8.98
N ALA A 56 11.35 14.71 9.76
CA ALA A 56 10.83 15.25 11.01
C ALA A 56 11.94 15.50 12.05
N GLU A 57 12.83 14.53 12.26
CA GLU A 57 13.93 14.66 13.24
C GLU A 57 14.95 15.72 12.81
N TRP A 58 15.30 15.78 11.52
CA TRP A 58 16.22 16.78 10.98
C TRP A 58 15.64 18.19 11.06
N SER A 59 14.37 18.38 10.69
CA SER A 59 13.69 19.67 10.80
C SER A 59 13.67 20.17 12.25
N ALA A 60 13.40 19.28 13.21
CA ALA A 60 13.43 19.60 14.64
C ALA A 60 14.84 19.98 15.14
N GLN A 61 15.88 19.29 14.65
CA GLN A 61 17.25 19.50 15.11
C GLN A 61 17.94 20.71 14.48
N LEU A 62 17.80 20.89 13.17
CA LEU A 62 18.55 21.88 12.39
C LEU A 62 17.85 23.24 12.36
N GLN A 63 16.51 23.24 12.35
CA GLN A 63 15.69 24.46 12.21
C GLN A 63 16.06 25.33 10.99
N ASP A 64 16.70 24.75 9.97
CA ASP A 64 17.03 25.40 8.70
C ASP A 64 16.26 24.73 7.56
N PRO A 65 15.26 25.40 6.97
CA PRO A 65 14.50 24.86 5.84
C PRO A 65 15.38 24.48 4.64
N ARG A 66 16.55 25.10 4.48
CA ARG A 66 17.45 24.79 3.35
C ARG A 66 18.12 23.42 3.48
N GLU A 67 18.11 22.85 4.69
CA GLU A 67 18.67 21.54 5.00
C GLU A 67 17.58 20.46 5.14
N ASP A 68 16.33 20.78 4.79
CA ASP A 68 15.21 19.83 4.81
C ASP A 68 15.24 18.88 3.60
N ILE A 69 14.45 17.80 3.66
CA ILE A 69 14.36 16.79 2.60
C ILE A 69 13.17 17.12 1.71
N TYR A 70 13.42 17.30 0.40
CA TYR A 70 12.42 17.72 -0.58
C TYR A 70 12.12 16.64 -1.61
N THR A 71 10.88 16.61 -2.09
CA THR A 71 10.48 15.74 -3.19
C THR A 71 10.89 16.34 -4.54
N LEU A 72 11.30 15.49 -5.48
CA LEU A 72 11.71 15.92 -6.82
C LEU A 72 10.54 16.39 -7.70
N ASP A 73 9.34 15.87 -7.44
CA ASP A 73 8.15 16.12 -8.25
C ASP A 73 7.63 17.57 -8.11
N ASN A 74 7.66 18.09 -6.89
CA ASN A 74 7.00 19.34 -6.54
C ASN A 74 7.86 20.28 -5.68
N GLY A 75 9.06 19.85 -5.27
CA GLY A 75 9.99 20.67 -4.50
C GLY A 75 9.46 21.06 -3.11
N ARG A 76 8.50 20.30 -2.56
CA ARG A 76 7.99 20.49 -1.20
C ARG A 76 8.68 19.53 -0.23
N PRO A 77 8.72 19.85 1.07
CA PRO A 77 9.25 18.94 2.07
C PRO A 77 8.51 17.60 2.06
N VAL A 78 9.24 16.49 2.21
CA VAL A 78 8.66 15.13 2.23
C VAL A 78 7.72 14.89 3.41
N ASN A 79 7.81 15.73 4.44
CA ASN A 79 6.95 15.72 5.63
C ASN A 79 5.87 16.81 5.63
N ALA A 80 5.68 17.53 4.51
CA ALA A 80 4.63 18.52 4.42
C ALA A 80 3.23 17.87 4.62
N PRO A 81 2.28 18.56 5.26
CA PRO A 81 0.90 18.11 5.31
C PRO A 81 0.37 17.91 3.88
N ARG A 82 -0.29 16.76 3.63
CA ARG A 82 -0.97 16.49 2.36
C ARG A 82 -2.22 17.34 2.21
#